data_AF-A0A8J8FWG2-F1
#
_entry.id   AF-A0A8J8FWG2-F1
#
_cell.length_a   1.000
_cell.length_b   1.000
_cell.length_c   1.000
_cell.angle_alpha   90.00
_cell.angle_beta   90.00
_cell.angle_gamma   90.00
#
_symmetry.space_group_name_H-M   'P 1'
#
loop_
_entity.id
_entity.type
_entity.pdbx_description
1 polymer ?
#
loop_
_entity_poly.entity_id
_entity_poly.type
_entity_poly.pdbx_seq_one_letter_code
_entity_poly.pdbx_strand_id
1 'polypeptide(L)'
;MRLASVPTAIHDLELATKDVLTAQQQQKEGDAALREAMATYNAVRANPLAALSAAPTLVEKLQEAYSHYSKAVNAAADGVENLKKAFTLIGATADPDIRKALNRLEEGVHVGKEFLKEFHAGVVAAQQGDVNAAMEHLQRAELLGRKSARLFQEGVKGLEDKTLFFL
;
A
#
# COMPACT_ATOMS: atom_id res chain seq x y z
N MET A 1 19.16 -9.70 -26.96
CA MET A 1 17.93 -10.24 -26.34
C MET A 1 17.79 -11.69 -26.78
N ARG A 2 17.84 -12.67 -25.86
CA ARG A 2 17.68 -14.10 -26.23
C ARG A 2 16.19 -14.43 -26.20
N LEU A 3 15.62 -14.89 -27.32
CA LEU A 3 14.19 -15.25 -27.43
C LEU A 3 13.71 -16.26 -26.35
N ALA A 4 14.65 -17.01 -25.74
CA ALA A 4 14.37 -17.95 -24.66
C ALA A 4 13.94 -17.30 -23.32
N SER A 5 14.19 -16.01 -23.08
CA SER A 5 13.79 -15.35 -21.83
C SER A 5 12.39 -14.73 -21.88
N VAL A 6 11.75 -14.72 -23.04
CA VAL A 6 10.42 -14.11 -23.24
C VAL A 6 9.31 -14.82 -22.46
N PRO A 7 9.21 -16.17 -22.44
CA PRO A 7 8.16 -16.84 -21.66
C PRO A 7 8.27 -16.58 -20.16
N THR A 8 9.50 -16.56 -19.63
CA THR A 8 9.74 -16.24 -18.21
C THR A 8 9.37 -14.80 -17.89
N ALA A 9 9.74 -13.84 -18.75
CA ALA A 9 9.37 -12.45 -18.57
C ALA A 9 7.85 -12.23 -18.61
N ILE A 10 7.12 -12.92 -19.50
CA ILE A 10 5.65 -12.88 -19.55
C ILE A 10 5.07 -13.43 -18.25
N HIS A 11 5.56 -14.57 -17.77
CA HIS A 11 5.11 -15.15 -16.51
C HIS A 11 5.31 -14.19 -15.32
N ASP A 12 6.46 -13.55 -15.22
CA ASP A 12 6.75 -12.57 -14.17
C ASP A 12 5.84 -11.32 -14.28
N LEU A 13 5.47 -10.88 -15.50
CA LEU A 13 4.49 -9.81 -15.71
C LEU A 13 3.07 -10.21 -15.29
N GLU A 14 2.66 -11.45 -15.55
CA GLU A 14 1.37 -11.98 -15.11
C GLU A 14 1.29 -12.02 -13.58
N LEU A 15 2.36 -12.47 -12.91
CA LEU A 15 2.47 -12.44 -11.46
C LEU A 15 2.41 -10.99 -10.94
N ALA A 16 3.20 -10.09 -11.52
CA ALA A 16 3.17 -8.67 -11.13
C ALA A 16 1.77 -8.06 -11.25
N THR A 17 1.05 -8.38 -12.32
CA THR A 17 -0.33 -7.92 -12.54
C THR A 17 -1.27 -8.44 -11.46
N LYS A 18 -1.19 -9.74 -11.15
CA LYS A 18 -2.00 -10.37 -10.08
C LYS A 18 -1.72 -9.75 -8.72
N ASP A 19 -0.46 -9.48 -8.42
CA ASP A 19 -0.02 -8.89 -7.16
C ASP A 19 -0.52 -7.43 -7.03
N VAL A 20 -0.49 -6.65 -8.10
CA VAL A 20 -1.08 -5.30 -8.13
C VAL A 20 -2.59 -5.33 -7.90
N LEU A 21 -3.32 -6.25 -8.55
CA LEU A 21 -4.76 -6.40 -8.33
C LEU A 21 -5.07 -6.82 -6.88
N THR A 22 -4.25 -7.71 -6.31
CA THR A 22 -4.36 -8.11 -4.90
C THR A 22 -4.10 -6.92 -3.98
N ALA A 23 -3.08 -6.12 -4.25
CA ALA A 23 -2.77 -4.92 -3.49
C ALA A 23 -3.94 -3.92 -3.50
N GLN A 24 -4.53 -3.67 -4.68
CA GLN A 24 -5.68 -2.78 -4.83
C GLN A 24 -6.91 -3.28 -4.09
N GLN A 25 -7.20 -4.59 -4.14
CA GLN A 25 -8.34 -5.16 -3.44
C GLN A 25 -8.15 -5.06 -1.93
N GLN A 26 -6.98 -5.42 -1.42
CA GLN A 26 -6.67 -5.33 0.00
C GLN A 26 -6.66 -3.88 0.50
N GLN A 27 -6.20 -2.92 -0.31
CA GLN A 27 -6.31 -1.51 0.03
C GLN A 27 -7.77 -1.07 0.18
N LYS A 28 -8.66 -1.47 -0.74
CA LYS A 28 -10.09 -1.14 -0.66
C LYS A 28 -10.74 -1.70 0.61
N GLU A 29 -10.41 -2.92 0.98
CA GLU A 29 -10.87 -3.55 2.23
C GLU A 29 -10.34 -2.81 3.45
N GLY A 30 -9.06 -2.42 3.44
CA GLY A 30 -8.45 -1.60 4.50
C GLY A 30 -9.12 -0.22 4.64
N ASP A 31 -9.40 0.45 3.52
CA ASP A 31 -10.09 1.74 3.49
C ASP A 31 -11.55 1.64 4.01
N ALA A 32 -12.22 0.51 3.76
CA ALA A 32 -13.55 0.26 4.29
C ALA A 32 -13.52 0.10 5.82
N ALA A 33 -12.63 -0.74 6.34
CA ALA A 33 -12.46 -0.93 7.78
C ALA A 33 -12.02 0.36 8.49
N LEU A 34 -11.11 1.14 7.89
CA LEU A 34 -10.69 2.43 8.42
C LEU A 34 -11.85 3.45 8.43
N ARG A 35 -12.69 3.46 7.40
CA ARG A 35 -13.88 4.33 7.37
C ARG A 35 -14.84 4.00 8.49
N GLU A 36 -15.06 2.72 8.76
CA GLU A 36 -15.88 2.26 9.91
C GLU A 36 -15.25 2.67 11.25
N ALA A 37 -13.93 2.46 11.42
CA ALA A 37 -13.19 2.91 12.61
C ALA A 37 -13.35 4.42 12.84
N MET A 38 -13.19 5.24 11.80
CA MET A 38 -13.32 6.69 11.88
C MET A 38 -14.76 7.15 12.15
N ALA A 39 -15.76 6.41 11.64
CA ALA A 39 -17.16 6.68 11.97
C ALA A 39 -17.44 6.42 13.46
N THR A 40 -16.96 5.29 13.98
CA THR A 40 -17.05 4.96 15.42
C THR A 40 -16.34 6.01 16.27
N TYR A 41 -15.13 6.43 15.88
CA TYR A 41 -14.39 7.49 16.55
C TYR A 41 -15.18 8.81 16.60
N ASN A 42 -15.74 9.24 15.46
CA ASN A 42 -16.51 10.48 15.39
C ASN A 42 -17.79 10.42 16.25
N ALA A 43 -18.45 9.26 16.30
CA ALA A 43 -19.60 9.04 17.18
C ALA A 43 -19.21 9.14 18.66
N VAL A 44 -18.09 8.55 19.06
CA VAL A 44 -17.53 8.67 20.43
C VAL A 44 -17.18 10.12 20.76
N ARG A 45 -16.55 10.84 19.83
CA ARG A 45 -16.21 12.26 20.02
C ARG A 45 -17.46 13.13 20.21
N ALA A 46 -18.53 12.83 19.49
CA ALA A 46 -19.80 13.55 19.61
C ALA A 46 -20.58 13.19 20.89
N ASN A 47 -20.41 11.98 21.42
CA ASN A 47 -21.01 11.52 22.67
C ASN A 47 -19.99 10.74 23.51
N PRO A 48 -19.26 11.41 24.43
CA PRO A 48 -18.21 10.77 25.23
C PRO A 48 -18.71 9.63 26.12
N LEU A 49 -20.00 9.60 26.47
CA LEU A 49 -20.58 8.50 27.26
C LEU A 49 -20.68 7.19 26.46
N ALA A 50 -20.63 7.25 25.13
CA ALA A 50 -20.57 6.07 24.26
C ALA A 50 -19.13 5.52 24.10
N ALA A 51 -18.11 6.20 24.63
CA ALA A 51 -16.71 5.81 24.47
C ALA A 51 -16.42 4.40 25.00
N LEU A 52 -16.97 4.06 26.16
CA LEU A 52 -16.71 2.78 26.83
C LEU A 52 -17.29 1.58 26.07
N SER A 53 -18.43 1.74 25.40
CA SER A 53 -19.05 0.67 24.62
C SER A 53 -18.48 0.58 23.19
N ALA A 54 -17.97 1.68 22.65
CA ALA A 54 -17.48 1.74 21.27
C ALA A 54 -15.97 1.50 21.12
N ALA A 55 -15.18 1.64 22.19
CA ALA A 55 -13.72 1.42 22.16
C ALA A 55 -13.29 0.03 21.64
N PRO A 56 -13.94 -1.09 22.03
CA PRO A 56 -13.59 -2.40 21.49
C PRO A 56 -13.77 -2.47 19.96
N THR A 57 -14.89 -1.95 19.45
CA THR A 57 -15.19 -1.92 18.02
C THR A 57 -14.22 -1.02 17.25
N LEU A 58 -13.82 0.13 17.82
CA LEU A 58 -12.81 1.00 17.22
C LEU A 58 -11.47 0.26 17.04
N VAL A 59 -10.99 -0.39 18.10
CA VAL A 59 -9.73 -1.14 18.08
C VAL A 59 -9.78 -2.29 17.09
N GLU A 60 -10.87 -3.06 17.10
CA GLU A 60 -11.10 -4.18 16.17
C GLU A 60 -11.02 -3.71 14.71
N LYS A 61 -11.70 -2.59 14.39
CA LYS A 61 -11.71 -2.05 13.03
C LYS A 61 -10.38 -1.47 12.59
N LEU A 62 -9.63 -0.86 13.51
CA LEU A 62 -8.26 -0.42 13.24
C LEU A 62 -7.32 -1.62 13.00
N GLN A 63 -7.47 -2.71 13.76
CA GLN A 63 -6.69 -3.94 13.52
C GLN A 63 -7.04 -4.59 12.18
N GLU A 64 -8.33 -4.63 11.83
CA GLU A 64 -8.81 -5.12 10.54
C GLU A 64 -8.20 -4.29 9.40
N ALA A 65 -8.28 -2.97 9.48
CA ALA A 65 -7.67 -2.06 8.52
C ALA A 65 -6.16 -2.29 8.39
N TYR A 66 -5.44 -2.41 9.51
CA TYR A 66 -4.00 -2.70 9.50
C TYR A 66 -3.68 -4.02 8.79
N SER A 67 -4.44 -5.08 9.06
CA SER A 67 -4.25 -6.40 8.43
C SER A 67 -4.37 -6.32 6.92
N HIS A 68 -5.40 -5.63 6.42
CA HIS A 68 -5.62 -5.43 4.99
C HIS A 68 -4.53 -4.55 4.36
N TYR A 69 -4.16 -3.44 5.00
CA TYR A 69 -3.07 -2.60 4.51
C TYR A 69 -1.73 -3.33 4.47
N SER A 70 -1.44 -4.19 5.46
CA SER A 70 -0.23 -5.01 5.48
C SER A 70 -0.17 -5.94 4.28
N LYS A 71 -1.27 -6.64 4.00
CA LYS A 71 -1.40 -7.48 2.80
C LYS A 71 -1.25 -6.65 1.51
N ALA A 72 -1.82 -5.45 1.47
CA ALA A 72 -1.72 -4.57 0.31
C ALA A 72 -0.27 -4.15 0.01
N VAL A 73 0.48 -3.71 1.03
CA VAL A 73 1.88 -3.31 0.88
C VAL A 73 2.77 -4.49 0.50
N ASN A 74 2.53 -5.67 1.09
CA ASN A 74 3.30 -6.87 0.74
C ASN A 74 3.04 -7.30 -0.71
N ALA A 75 1.78 -7.36 -1.14
CA ALA A 75 1.45 -7.65 -2.53
C ALA A 75 2.03 -6.60 -3.49
N ALA A 76 2.01 -5.31 -3.12
CA ALA A 76 2.66 -4.29 -3.93
C ALA A 76 4.19 -4.48 -4.02
N ALA A 77 4.84 -4.92 -2.93
CA ALA A 77 6.27 -5.25 -2.93
C ALA A 77 6.59 -6.42 -3.87
N ASP A 78 5.81 -7.50 -3.77
CA ASP A 78 5.95 -8.69 -4.62
C ASP A 78 5.73 -8.32 -6.10
N GLY A 79 4.71 -7.50 -6.39
CA GLY A 79 4.44 -7.04 -7.74
C GLY A 79 5.57 -6.20 -8.35
N VAL A 80 6.17 -5.30 -7.56
CA VAL A 80 7.34 -4.51 -7.99
C VAL A 80 8.57 -5.40 -8.23
N GLU A 81 8.79 -6.40 -7.38
CA GLU A 81 9.89 -7.35 -7.56
C GLU A 81 9.72 -8.17 -8.85
N ASN A 82 8.52 -8.69 -9.09
CA ASN A 82 8.19 -9.46 -10.30
C ASN A 82 8.33 -8.60 -11.57
N LEU A 83 7.87 -7.35 -11.53
CA LEU A 83 8.04 -6.40 -12.63
C LEU A 83 9.52 -6.12 -12.93
N LYS A 84 10.34 -5.95 -11.88
CA LYS A 84 11.79 -5.74 -12.01
C LYS A 84 12.50 -6.96 -12.62
N LYS A 85 12.11 -8.17 -12.23
CA LYS A 85 12.62 -9.43 -12.83
C LYS A 85 12.29 -9.47 -14.32
N ALA A 86 11.03 -9.28 -14.68
CA ALA A 86 10.57 -9.26 -16.07
C ALA A 86 11.36 -8.25 -16.93
N PHE A 87 11.45 -7.00 -16.49
CA PHE A 87 12.17 -5.94 -17.22
C PHE A 87 13.67 -6.19 -17.31
N THR A 88 14.28 -6.82 -16.30
CA THR A 88 15.68 -7.21 -16.37
C THR A 88 15.91 -8.32 -17.39
N LEU A 89 15.03 -9.33 -17.45
CA LEU A 89 15.12 -10.44 -18.39
C LEU A 89 15.02 -10.03 -19.86
N ILE A 90 14.26 -8.97 -20.16
CA ILE A 90 14.13 -8.41 -21.51
C ILE A 90 15.12 -7.28 -21.80
N GLY A 91 15.95 -6.89 -20.82
CA GLY A 91 16.93 -5.82 -20.95
C GLY A 91 16.34 -4.41 -20.91
N ALA A 92 15.06 -4.25 -20.57
CA ALA A 92 14.38 -2.96 -20.47
C ALA A 92 14.96 -2.06 -19.37
N THR A 93 15.59 -2.63 -18.34
CA THR A 93 16.26 -1.86 -17.28
C THR A 93 17.51 -1.11 -17.75
N ALA A 94 17.98 -1.35 -18.98
CA ALA A 94 19.00 -0.52 -19.63
C ALA A 94 18.48 0.89 -19.96
N ASP A 95 17.16 1.04 -20.16
CA ASP A 95 16.53 2.34 -20.32
C ASP A 95 16.51 3.09 -18.95
N PRO A 96 17.10 4.30 -18.86
CA PRO A 96 17.16 5.05 -17.62
C PRO A 96 15.78 5.48 -17.11
N ASP A 97 14.80 5.69 -17.99
CA ASP A 97 13.45 6.09 -17.61
C ASP A 97 12.65 4.92 -17.02
N ILE A 98 12.79 3.72 -17.60
CA ILE A 98 12.20 2.49 -17.03
C ILE A 98 12.81 2.22 -15.65
N ARG A 99 14.13 2.39 -15.51
CA ARG A 99 14.81 2.24 -14.21
C ARG A 99 14.33 3.26 -13.20
N LYS A 100 14.17 4.53 -13.61
CA LYS A 100 13.66 5.60 -12.74
C LYS A 100 12.23 5.30 -12.30
N ALA A 101 11.39 4.79 -13.19
CA ALA A 101 10.02 4.41 -12.88
C ALA A 101 9.97 3.23 -11.90
N LEU A 102 10.77 2.18 -12.09
CA LEU A 102 10.92 1.09 -11.12
C LEU A 102 11.39 1.59 -9.75
N ASN A 103 12.38 2.48 -9.71
CA ASN A 103 12.85 3.07 -8.45
C ASN A 103 11.73 3.84 -7.72
N ARG A 104 10.85 4.54 -8.45
CA ARG A 104 9.69 5.22 -7.85
C ARG A 104 8.72 4.24 -7.20
N LEU A 105 8.47 3.10 -7.85
CA LEU A 105 7.66 2.04 -7.28
C LEU A 105 8.31 1.45 -6.01
N GLU A 106 9.61 1.19 -6.04
CA GLU A 106 10.37 0.70 -4.87
C GLU A 106 10.36 1.70 -3.72
N GLU A 107 10.53 2.99 -4.00
CA GLU A 107 10.36 4.08 -3.02
C GLU A 107 8.93 4.10 -2.46
N GLY A 108 7.92 3.89 -3.31
CA GLY A 108 6.52 3.79 -2.91
C GLY A 108 6.27 2.63 -1.93
N VAL A 109 6.84 1.45 -2.20
CA VAL A 109 6.81 0.29 -1.29
C VAL A 109 7.49 0.62 0.04
N HIS A 110 8.67 1.24 0.00
CA HIS A 110 9.40 1.60 1.21
C HIS A 110 8.59 2.56 2.09
N VAL A 111 8.03 3.62 1.50
CA VAL A 111 7.13 4.54 2.21
C VAL A 111 5.87 3.83 2.70
N GLY A 112 5.34 2.86 1.95
CA GLY A 112 4.22 2.01 2.37
C GLY A 112 4.52 1.20 3.64
N LYS A 113 5.77 0.71 3.80
CA LYS A 113 6.20 0.03 5.03
C LYS A 113 6.31 0.99 6.21
N GLU A 114 6.77 2.23 6.00
CA GLU A 114 6.75 3.26 7.05
C GLU A 114 5.33 3.64 7.44
N PHE A 115 4.40 3.73 6.47
CA PHE A 115 2.98 3.89 6.73
C PHE A 115 2.45 2.81 7.68
N LEU A 116 2.77 1.53 7.45
CA LEU A 116 2.34 0.44 8.32
C LEU A 116 2.88 0.56 9.75
N LYS A 117 4.13 1.02 9.91
CA LYS A 117 4.72 1.24 11.25
C LYS A 117 3.94 2.29 12.03
N GLU A 118 3.69 3.45 11.41
CA GLU A 118 2.90 4.52 12.04
C GLU A 118 1.46 4.07 12.29
N PHE A 119 0.84 3.37 11.33
CA PHE A 119 -0.53 2.88 11.50
C PHE A 119 -0.61 1.89 12.68
N HIS A 120 0.33 0.95 12.78
CA HIS A 120 0.40 -0.01 13.88
C HIS A 120 0.59 0.69 15.23
N ALA A 121 1.47 1.69 15.31
CA ALA A 121 1.64 2.49 16.51
C ALA A 121 0.33 3.19 16.92
N GLY A 122 -0.45 3.66 15.95
CA GLY A 122 -1.79 4.20 16.17
C GLY A 122 -2.78 3.16 16.74
N VAL A 123 -2.75 1.93 16.22
CA VAL A 123 -3.56 0.82 16.76
C VAL A 123 -3.17 0.50 18.20
N VAL A 124 -1.88 0.42 18.50
CA VAL A 124 -1.37 0.13 19.85
C VAL A 124 -1.75 1.22 20.84
N ALA A 125 -1.63 2.50 20.45
CA ALA A 125 -2.07 3.61 21.28
C ALA A 125 -3.59 3.55 21.55
N ALA A 126 -4.40 3.21 20.54
CA ALA A 126 -5.85 3.05 20.71
C ALA A 126 -6.18 1.90 21.68
N GLN A 127 -5.46 0.78 21.62
CA GLN A 127 -5.61 -0.34 22.58
C GLN A 127 -5.29 0.06 24.01
N GLN A 128 -4.32 0.97 24.20
CA GLN A 128 -3.94 1.50 25.50
C GLN A 128 -4.90 2.58 26.00
N GLY A 129 -5.89 2.97 25.19
CA GLY A 129 -6.83 4.05 25.49
C GLY A 129 -6.23 5.45 25.30
N ASP A 130 -5.02 5.58 24.74
CA ASP A 130 -4.43 6.86 24.39
C ASP A 130 -4.94 7.33 23.03
N VAL A 131 -6.11 7.95 23.08
CA VAL A 131 -6.84 8.43 21.90
C VAL A 131 -6.07 9.53 21.15
N ASN A 132 -5.31 10.37 21.87
CA ASN A 132 -4.57 11.46 21.24
C ASN A 132 -3.36 10.91 20.48
N ALA A 133 -2.56 10.06 21.13
CA ALA A 133 -1.42 9.42 20.47
C ALA A 133 -1.87 8.55 19.28
N ALA A 134 -3.00 7.84 19.41
CA ALA A 134 -3.58 7.08 18.31
C ALA A 134 -3.86 7.97 17.08
N MET A 135 -4.49 9.12 17.30
CA MET A 135 -4.81 10.06 16.21
C MET A 135 -3.56 10.68 15.58
N GLU A 136 -2.56 11.05 16.37
CA GLU A 136 -1.30 11.58 15.85
C GLU A 136 -0.60 10.57 14.93
N HIS A 137 -0.52 9.30 15.35
CA HIS A 137 0.05 8.23 14.55
C HIS A 137 -0.78 7.95 13.28
N LEU A 138 -2.10 7.94 13.37
CA LEU A 138 -2.98 7.75 12.21
C LEU A 138 -2.85 8.91 11.19
N GLN A 139 -2.67 10.15 11.65
CA GLN A 139 -2.40 11.30 10.78
C GLN A 139 -1.05 11.19 10.08
N ARG A 140 0.01 10.77 10.80
CA ARG A 140 1.31 10.50 10.19
C ARG A 140 1.22 9.37 9.17
N ALA A 141 0.49 8.30 9.50
CA ALA A 141 0.23 7.20 8.60
C ALA A 141 -0.49 7.69 7.33
N GLU A 142 -1.53 8.52 7.44
CA GLU A 142 -2.24 9.07 6.28
C GLU A 142 -1.30 9.84 5.32
N LEU A 143 -0.43 10.69 5.87
CA LEU A 143 0.56 11.43 5.08
C LEU A 143 1.52 10.50 4.34
N LEU A 144 2.01 9.45 5.00
CA LEU A 144 2.86 8.42 4.40
C LEU A 144 2.11 7.62 3.34
N GLY A 145 0.85 7.24 3.59
CA GLY A 145 0.00 6.53 2.64
C GLY A 145 -0.23 7.34 1.36
N ARG A 146 -0.54 8.65 1.48
CA ARG A 146 -0.65 9.56 0.33
C ARG A 146 0.65 9.67 -0.45
N LYS A 147 1.80 9.77 0.25
CA LYS A 147 3.12 9.82 -0.37
C LYS A 147 3.45 8.51 -1.10
N SER A 148 3.17 7.37 -0.49
CA SER A 148 3.34 6.04 -1.08
C SER A 148 2.52 5.92 -2.36
N ALA A 149 1.22 6.24 -2.30
CA ALA A 149 0.33 6.21 -3.46
C ALA A 149 0.81 7.12 -4.60
N ARG A 150 1.29 8.32 -4.28
CA ARG A 150 1.86 9.24 -5.27
C ARG A 150 3.09 8.64 -5.98
N LEU A 151 4.02 8.07 -5.22
CA LEU A 151 5.22 7.43 -5.76
C LEU A 151 4.86 6.25 -6.67
N PHE A 152 3.86 5.46 -6.28
CA PHE A 152 3.30 4.40 -7.13
C PHE A 152 2.73 4.95 -8.44
N GLN A 153 1.90 5.99 -8.38
CA GLN A 153 1.33 6.62 -9.58
C GLN A 153 2.40 7.20 -10.51
N GLU A 154 3.41 7.86 -9.95
CA GLU A 154 4.55 8.39 -10.72
C GLU A 154 5.36 7.26 -11.38
N GLY A 155 5.57 6.15 -10.68
CA GLY A 155 6.23 4.97 -11.22
C GLY A 155 5.42 4.30 -12.34
N VAL A 156 4.12 4.05 -12.12
CA VAL A 156 3.23 3.45 -13.13
C VAL A 156 3.17 4.33 -14.37
N LYS A 157 2.92 5.63 -14.22
CA LYS A 157 2.88 6.56 -15.34
C LYS A 157 4.20 6.61 -16.10
N GLY A 158 5.32 6.61 -15.38
CA GLY A 158 6.65 6.57 -15.99
C GLY A 158 6.90 5.31 -16.82
N LEU A 159 6.29 4.18 -16.43
CA LEU A 159 6.29 2.97 -17.23
C LEU A 159 5.35 3.09 -18.42
N GLU A 160 4.10 3.49 -18.23
CA GLU A 160 3.12 3.66 -19.33
C GLU A 160 3.64 4.58 -20.44
N ASP A 161 4.21 5.74 -20.08
CA ASP A 161 4.78 6.71 -21.01
C ASP A 161 5.93 6.11 -21.86
N LYS A 162 6.55 5.01 -21.40
CA LYS A 162 7.68 4.31 -22.06
C LYS A 162 7.29 2.99 -22.69
N THR A 163 6.28 2.31 -22.16
CA THR A 163 5.78 1.02 -22.62
C THR A 163 4.60 1.12 -23.58
N LEU A 164 4.21 2.33 -24.01
CA LEU A 164 3.24 2.62 -25.09
C LEU A 164 3.58 1.98 -26.48
N PHE A 165 4.46 0.98 -26.51
CA PHE A 165 4.76 0.13 -27.66
C PHE A 165 4.50 -1.37 -27.47
N PHE A 166 3.73 -1.80 -26.45
CA PHE A 166 3.17 -3.15 -26.45
C PHE A 166 1.69 -3.10 -26.06
N LEU A 167 0.87 -3.21 -27.12
CA LEU A 167 -0.56 -3.58 -27.13
C LEU A 167 -0.90 -4.67 -26.11
#